data_AF-A0A9J5X579-F1
#
_entry.id   AF-A0A9J5X579-F1
#
_cell.length_a   1.000
_cell.length_b   1.000
_cell.length_c   1.000
_cell.angle_alpha   90.00
_cell.angle_beta   90.00
_cell.angle_gamma   90.00
#
_symmetry.space_group_name_H-M   'P 1'
#
loop_
_entity.id
_entity.type
_entity.pdbx_description
1 polymer ?
#
loop_
_entity_poly.entity_id
_entity_poly.type
_entity_poly.pdbx_seq_one_letter_code
_entity_poly.pdbx_strand_id
1 'polypeptide(L)'
;MYKVWLERGNLQFISTAYYFTSPSPSLLGFLLISIVGFFFCIKSGERMMDYMNLDDRSIGMFWVVSYTMAQPACETVMNWLTSAGVTEHLPGPNLQSNERLMVMREVSPLPISLLSGLSINLCLKVAFQMEESMFSGQAVPSIAMVETYCRLMLISPHSLFRSLLTHLTSRNPTTLTKPGNTILVFEILNYRFLSLYRYQGKSKTLMYDVTKMISTLKGKRGDHRIFRLAENLCMNLILSLRDFFFVKREGKGPTEFTETLNRITIVTLAIIIKTRGIGEFEHLLYLQTMLEQILATSQHTWSEKTLRYFPSILRDALSGRMDKRGLAIQAWQQAETTVINQCTQLLSPSADPSYVVTYINHSFPQHRQYLCAGAWILMHGHPENINCTNLGRVLREFSPEEVTANIYTMVDVLLHHIHLELQRGHPLQDLMLKACGNLSVFIWNHELLPPDILLLALIDRDDDPHALRIVINLLDSKELQQRVKLYLLNRGPPEHWLSPGPFKRAELQKALGNYLSWKE
;
A
#
# COMPACT_ATOMS: atom_id res chain seq x y z
N MET A 1 26.85 -6.58 -2.79
CA MET A 1 26.60 -5.42 -3.67
C MET A 1 27.15 -4.11 -3.09
N TYR A 2 26.84 -3.70 -1.86
CA TYR A 2 27.49 -2.52 -1.24
C TYR A 2 28.99 -2.73 -0.93
N LYS A 3 29.43 -3.98 -0.74
CA LYS A 3 30.85 -4.33 -0.57
C LYS A 3 31.70 -4.09 -1.83
N VAL A 4 31.09 -4.21 -3.02
CA VAL A 4 31.74 -3.90 -4.31
C VAL A 4 31.80 -2.39 -4.56
N TRP A 5 30.90 -1.60 -3.94
CA TRP A 5 30.94 -0.14 -3.98
C TRP A 5 32.03 0.45 -3.07
N LEU A 6 32.31 -0.23 -1.95
CA LEU A 6 33.43 0.11 -1.07
C LEU A 6 34.80 -0.28 -1.65
N GLU A 7 34.90 -1.37 -2.42
CA GLU A 7 36.17 -1.88 -2.93
C GLU A 7 36.60 -1.27 -4.29
N ARG A 8 35.74 -0.49 -4.96
CA ARG A 8 36.07 0.17 -6.24
C ARG A 8 35.75 1.68 -6.32
N GLY A 9 35.29 2.28 -5.22
CA GLY A 9 35.07 3.72 -5.14
C GLY A 9 36.26 4.39 -4.46
N ASN A 10 37.02 5.19 -5.22
CA ASN A 10 37.88 6.25 -4.70
C ASN A 10 37.02 7.24 -3.88
N LEU A 11 36.68 6.86 -2.65
CA LEU A 11 36.25 7.76 -1.59
C LEU A 11 37.53 8.42 -1.04
N GLN A 12 38.11 9.33 -1.83
CA GLN A 12 38.77 10.45 -1.21
C GLN A 12 37.68 11.21 -0.45
N PHE A 13 37.68 11.05 0.88
CA PHE A 13 37.19 12.05 1.80
C PHE A 13 37.86 13.38 1.42
N ILE A 14 37.24 14.14 0.52
CA ILE A 14 37.41 15.58 0.43
C ILE A 14 36.47 16.09 1.52
N SER A 15 36.87 16.32 2.77
CA SER A 15 37.92 17.25 3.15
C SER A 15 37.94 18.49 2.26
N THR A 16 36.77 19.08 2.00
CA THR A 16 36.64 20.39 1.35
C THR A 16 37.09 21.53 2.29
N ALA A 17 37.68 21.20 3.44
CA ALA A 17 38.45 22.11 4.28
C ALA A 17 39.96 22.10 3.97
N TYR A 18 40.50 21.12 3.22
CA TYR A 18 41.96 21.01 2.99
C TYR A 18 42.47 21.54 1.65
N TYR A 19 41.61 21.93 0.71
CA TYR A 19 42.06 22.61 -0.53
C TYR A 19 42.16 24.15 -0.41
N PHE A 20 41.93 24.71 0.78
CA PHE A 20 42.09 26.14 1.08
C PHE A 20 43.22 26.40 2.07
N THR A 21 44.44 25.93 1.78
CA THR A 21 45.61 26.25 2.62
C THR A 21 46.24 27.61 2.33
N SER A 22 45.67 28.42 1.42
CA SER A 22 45.75 29.90 1.39
C SER A 22 45.05 30.44 0.13
N PRO A 23 43.72 30.69 0.14
CA PRO A 23 43.12 31.49 -0.93
C PRO A 23 43.67 32.92 -0.89
N SER A 24 44.05 33.46 -2.03
CA SER A 24 44.41 34.88 -2.11
C SER A 24 43.22 35.74 -1.63
N PRO A 25 43.47 36.87 -0.94
CA PRO A 25 42.41 37.75 -0.43
C PRO A 25 41.39 38.17 -1.51
N SER A 26 41.85 38.28 -2.75
CA SER A 26 41.01 38.54 -3.92
C SER A 26 40.03 37.41 -4.21
N LEU A 27 40.45 36.14 -4.11
CA LEU A 27 39.58 34.98 -4.36
C LEU A 27 38.49 34.86 -3.29
N LEU A 28 38.85 35.12 -2.03
CA LEU A 28 37.91 35.23 -0.91
C LEU A 28 36.92 36.38 -1.13
N GLY A 29 37.39 37.54 -1.58
CA GLY A 29 36.56 38.69 -1.93
C GLY A 29 35.56 38.38 -3.05
N PHE A 30 36.01 37.74 -4.14
CA PHE A 30 35.13 37.33 -5.23
C PHE A 30 34.11 36.25 -4.82
N LEU A 31 34.51 35.32 -3.97
CA LEU A 31 33.61 34.30 -3.42
C LEU A 31 32.54 34.96 -2.54
N LEU A 32 32.92 35.87 -1.64
CA LEU A 32 32.01 36.63 -0.79
C LEU A 32 31.05 37.49 -1.62
N ILE A 33 31.53 38.21 -2.63
CA ILE A 33 30.67 39.01 -3.53
C ILE A 33 29.70 38.10 -4.30
N SER A 34 30.15 36.94 -4.77
CA SER A 34 29.28 35.97 -5.46
C SER A 34 28.23 35.38 -4.51
N ILE A 35 28.60 35.10 -3.25
CA ILE A 35 27.68 34.61 -2.21
C ILE A 35 26.65 35.68 -1.87
N VAL A 36 27.08 36.93 -1.73
CA VAL A 36 26.20 38.08 -1.47
C VAL A 36 25.28 38.38 -2.65
N GLY A 37 25.75 38.24 -3.89
CA GLY A 37 24.94 38.41 -5.10
C GLY A 37 23.90 37.31 -5.28
N PHE A 38 24.29 36.05 -5.05
CA PHE A 38 23.36 34.90 -5.01
C PHE A 38 22.36 35.04 -3.87
N PHE A 39 22.80 35.52 -2.71
CA PHE A 39 21.96 35.88 -1.56
C PHE A 39 20.94 36.97 -1.89
N PHE A 40 21.34 38.03 -2.60
CA PHE A 40 20.42 39.09 -2.99
C PHE A 40 19.35 38.56 -3.96
N CYS A 41 19.71 37.67 -4.88
CA CYS A 41 18.74 36.99 -5.76
C CYS A 41 17.77 36.10 -4.98
N ILE A 42 18.25 35.36 -3.97
CA ILE A 42 17.39 34.53 -3.10
C ILE A 42 16.43 35.40 -2.29
N LYS A 43 16.94 36.49 -1.68
CA LYS A 43 16.18 37.33 -0.75
C LYS A 43 15.19 38.26 -1.45
N SER A 44 15.50 38.72 -2.66
CA SER A 44 14.62 39.59 -3.45
C SER A 44 13.45 38.83 -4.08
N GLY A 45 13.51 37.50 -4.17
CA GLY A 45 12.47 36.68 -4.80
C GLY A 45 12.33 36.94 -6.31
N GLU A 46 13.21 37.72 -6.93
CA GLU A 46 13.09 38.19 -8.31
C GLU A 46 13.28 37.07 -9.35
N ARG A 47 13.88 35.93 -8.97
CA ARG A 47 13.91 34.70 -9.78
C ARG A 47 13.75 33.47 -8.91
N MET A 48 12.73 32.68 -9.20
CA MET A 48 12.58 31.34 -8.65
C MET A 48 13.74 30.46 -9.14
N MET A 49 14.44 29.80 -8.22
CA MET A 49 15.56 28.93 -8.60
C MET A 49 15.05 27.65 -9.25
N ASP A 50 15.55 27.36 -10.45
CA ASP A 50 15.31 26.09 -11.13
C ASP A 50 16.30 25.04 -10.63
N TYR A 51 15.90 24.30 -9.60
CA TYR A 51 16.72 23.27 -8.97
C TYR A 51 17.03 22.06 -9.88
N MET A 52 16.38 21.95 -11.05
CA MET A 52 16.62 20.86 -12.00
C MET A 52 17.85 21.10 -12.89
N ASN A 53 18.13 22.36 -13.18
CA ASN A 53 19.14 22.75 -14.16
C ASN A 53 20.27 23.57 -13.52
N LEU A 54 20.52 23.39 -12.23
CA LEU A 54 21.64 24.02 -11.55
C LEU A 54 22.97 23.45 -12.05
N ASP A 55 23.91 24.34 -12.38
CA ASP A 55 25.29 23.97 -12.61
C ASP A 55 26.02 23.66 -11.28
N ASP A 56 27.15 22.96 -11.35
CA ASP A 56 27.93 22.56 -10.17
C ASP A 56 28.30 23.76 -9.28
N ARG A 57 28.53 24.92 -9.90
CA ARG A 57 28.81 26.17 -9.19
C ARG A 57 27.62 26.61 -8.37
N SER A 58 26.41 26.68 -8.94
CA SER A 58 25.21 27.08 -8.21
C SER A 58 24.84 26.08 -7.11
N ILE A 59 25.06 24.78 -7.34
CA ILE A 59 24.89 23.74 -6.30
C ILE A 59 25.83 24.02 -5.12
N GLY A 60 27.12 24.23 -5.38
CA GLY A 60 28.10 24.53 -4.33
C GLY A 60 27.78 25.83 -3.57
N MET A 61 27.31 26.86 -4.27
CA MET A 61 26.88 28.11 -3.65
C MET A 61 25.67 27.90 -2.74
N PHE A 62 24.68 27.12 -3.19
CA PHE A 62 23.51 26.79 -2.37
C PHE A 62 23.89 25.99 -1.12
N TRP A 63 24.88 25.09 -1.21
CA TRP A 63 25.43 24.42 -0.03
C TRP A 63 25.99 25.42 0.97
N VAL A 64 26.82 26.38 0.55
CA VAL A 64 27.36 27.42 1.45
C VAL A 64 26.23 28.21 2.13
N VAL A 65 25.18 28.58 1.37
CA VAL A 65 23.99 29.24 1.93
C VAL A 65 23.28 28.32 2.95
N SER A 66 23.21 27.01 2.71
CA SER A 66 22.61 26.07 3.68
C SER A 66 23.32 26.04 5.03
N TYR A 67 24.63 26.28 5.08
CA TYR A 67 25.41 26.30 6.32
C TYR A 67 25.36 27.65 7.04
N THR A 68 25.22 28.75 6.29
CA THR A 68 25.29 30.11 6.83
C THR A 68 23.91 30.73 7.09
N MET A 69 22.91 30.36 6.30
CA MET A 69 21.57 30.96 6.26
C MET A 69 20.48 29.92 6.02
N ALA A 70 20.40 28.94 6.93
CA ALA A 70 19.47 27.83 6.79
C ALA A 70 17.99 28.25 6.68
N GLN A 71 17.56 29.38 7.26
CA GLN A 71 16.16 29.80 7.19
C GLN A 71 15.77 30.32 5.79
N PRO A 72 16.46 31.32 5.19
CA PRO A 72 16.20 31.72 3.80
C PRO A 72 16.34 30.59 2.78
N ALA A 73 17.32 29.70 2.96
CA ALA A 73 17.47 28.53 2.10
C ALA A 73 16.26 27.59 2.18
N CYS A 74 15.71 27.39 3.39
CA CYS A 74 14.52 26.58 3.64
C CYS A 74 13.30 27.17 2.92
N GLU A 75 13.08 28.48 3.04
CA GLU A 75 11.98 29.19 2.37
C GLU A 75 12.08 29.08 0.85
N THR A 76 13.30 29.19 0.29
CA THR A 76 13.51 29.03 -1.16
C THR A 76 13.14 27.63 -1.65
N VAL A 77 13.50 26.60 -0.88
CA VAL A 77 13.13 25.20 -1.18
C VAL A 77 11.61 25.02 -1.10
N MET A 78 10.96 25.55 -0.06
CA MET A 78 9.51 25.43 0.07
C MET A 78 8.77 26.20 -1.03
N ASN A 79 9.26 27.38 -1.41
CA ASN A 79 8.73 28.17 -2.52
C ASN A 79 8.84 27.41 -3.85
N TRP A 80 9.93 26.68 -4.08
CA TRP A 80 10.04 25.80 -5.24
C TRP A 80 8.99 24.67 -5.21
N LEU A 81 8.87 23.96 -4.08
CA LEU A 81 7.95 22.82 -3.96
C LEU A 81 6.47 23.20 -4.07
N THR A 82 6.15 24.49 -3.88
CA THR A 82 4.80 25.07 -3.96
C THR A 82 4.61 26.00 -5.16
N SER A 83 5.65 26.17 -5.99
CA SER A 83 5.73 27.17 -7.05
C SER A 83 4.62 27.09 -8.11
N ALA A 84 4.24 25.87 -8.48
CA ALA A 84 3.21 25.64 -9.48
C ALA A 84 1.80 25.96 -8.95
N GLY A 85 1.67 26.32 -7.67
CA GLY A 85 0.42 26.67 -7.04
C GLY A 85 -0.47 25.46 -6.78
N VAL A 86 -1.75 25.74 -6.54
CA VAL A 86 -2.75 24.74 -6.21
C VAL A 86 -3.85 24.78 -7.26
N THR A 87 -4.39 23.61 -7.59
CA THR A 87 -5.54 23.46 -8.48
C THR A 87 -6.66 22.73 -7.79
N GLU A 88 -7.89 23.14 -8.06
CA GLU A 88 -9.05 22.30 -7.78
C GLU A 88 -8.95 21.04 -8.63
N HIS A 89 -8.92 19.88 -7.98
CA HIS A 89 -9.06 18.62 -8.67
C HIS A 89 -10.54 18.29 -8.77
N LEU A 90 -11.11 18.45 -9.96
CA LEU A 90 -12.47 18.01 -10.23
C LEU A 90 -12.50 16.48 -10.23
N PRO A 91 -13.28 15.85 -9.37
CA PRO A 91 -13.42 14.40 -9.39
C PRO A 91 -14.07 14.00 -10.73
N GLY A 92 -13.59 12.92 -11.35
CA GLY A 92 -14.01 12.46 -12.68
C GLY A 92 -15.53 12.22 -12.85
N PRO A 93 -16.00 11.90 -14.08
CA PRO A 93 -17.42 12.00 -14.48
C PRO A 93 -18.43 11.14 -13.71
N ASN A 94 -17.98 10.26 -12.80
CA ASN A 94 -18.83 9.39 -11.99
C ASN A 94 -18.94 9.84 -10.51
N LEU A 95 -18.45 11.02 -10.12
CA LEU A 95 -18.38 11.47 -8.72
C LEU A 95 -19.48 12.48 -8.37
N GLN A 96 -20.20 12.22 -7.27
CA GLN A 96 -21.30 13.05 -6.73
C GLN A 96 -20.96 13.61 -5.33
N SER A 97 -19.70 13.88 -5.00
CA SER A 97 -19.35 14.61 -3.77
C SER A 97 -19.13 16.10 -4.06
N ASN A 98 -19.75 16.95 -3.24
CA ASN A 98 -19.62 18.41 -3.25
C ASN A 98 -18.29 18.92 -2.64
N GLU A 99 -17.34 18.03 -2.34
CA GLU A 99 -16.07 18.39 -1.71
C GLU A 99 -15.01 18.67 -2.79
N ARG A 100 -14.64 19.94 -2.92
CA ARG A 100 -13.56 20.36 -3.82
C ARG A 100 -12.22 20.08 -3.15
N LEU A 101 -11.51 19.07 -3.65
CA LEU A 101 -10.14 18.77 -3.20
C LEU A 101 -9.16 19.72 -3.87
N MET A 102 -8.44 20.47 -3.04
CA MET A 102 -7.33 21.31 -3.48
C MET A 102 -6.06 20.45 -3.57
N VAL A 103 -5.42 20.44 -4.73
CA VAL A 103 -4.22 19.63 -5.00
C VAL A 103 -3.10 20.52 -5.47
N MET A 104 -1.93 20.42 -4.83
CA MET A 104 -0.73 21.12 -5.29
C MET A 104 -0.32 20.61 -6.67
N ARG A 105 -0.06 21.54 -7.60
CA ARG A 105 0.42 21.18 -8.93
C ARG A 105 1.78 20.49 -8.84
N GLU A 106 2.02 19.55 -9.75
CA GLU A 106 3.27 18.80 -9.78
C GLU A 106 4.44 19.70 -10.22
N VAL A 107 5.54 19.57 -9.49
CA VAL A 107 6.84 20.15 -9.81
C VAL A 107 7.88 19.03 -9.86
N SER A 108 9.15 19.35 -10.06
CA SER A 108 10.21 18.35 -9.97
C SER A 108 10.74 18.22 -8.54
N PRO A 109 10.94 16.99 -8.02
CA PRO A 109 11.55 16.80 -6.71
C PRO A 109 13.01 17.29 -6.71
N LEU A 110 13.54 17.70 -5.56
CA LEU A 110 14.93 18.11 -5.47
C LEU A 110 15.88 16.93 -5.77
N PRO A 111 16.93 17.13 -6.58
CA PRO A 111 17.84 16.06 -6.96
C PRO A 111 18.76 15.66 -5.79
N ILE A 112 19.12 14.36 -5.72
CA ILE A 112 20.01 13.84 -4.68
C ILE A 112 21.36 14.58 -4.65
N SER A 113 21.88 14.96 -5.82
CA SER A 113 23.13 15.72 -5.94
C SER A 113 23.07 17.04 -5.18
N LEU A 114 21.96 17.77 -5.22
CA LEU A 114 21.78 18.98 -4.43
C LEU A 114 21.63 18.64 -2.94
N LEU A 115 20.77 17.68 -2.64
CA LEU A 115 20.42 17.34 -1.26
C LEU A 115 21.61 16.80 -0.45
N SER A 116 22.58 16.14 -1.09
CA SER A 116 23.71 15.50 -0.41
C SER A 116 24.69 16.47 0.27
N GLY A 117 24.73 17.73 -0.15
CA GLY A 117 25.62 18.73 0.45
C GLY A 117 24.91 19.76 1.33
N LEU A 118 23.62 19.57 1.61
CA LEU A 118 22.89 20.46 2.52
C LEU A 118 23.34 20.24 3.98
N SER A 119 23.41 21.34 4.73
CA SER A 119 23.67 21.27 6.17
C SER A 119 22.56 20.49 6.88
N ILE A 120 22.92 19.73 7.93
CA ILE A 120 21.93 18.98 8.75
C ILE A 120 20.86 19.92 9.33
N ASN A 121 21.26 21.14 9.71
CA ASN A 121 20.33 22.16 10.21
C ASN A 121 19.29 22.54 9.16
N LEU A 122 19.70 22.78 7.90
CA LEU A 122 18.76 23.03 6.82
C LEU A 122 17.87 21.81 6.57
N CYS A 123 18.44 20.60 6.50
CA CYS A 123 17.67 19.37 6.30
C CYS A 123 16.56 19.18 7.34
N LEU A 124 16.85 19.44 8.62
CA LEU A 124 15.87 19.38 9.70
C LEU A 124 14.74 20.41 9.50
N LYS A 125 15.08 21.66 9.16
CA LYS A 125 14.10 22.72 8.91
C LYS A 125 13.20 22.40 7.72
N VAL A 126 13.79 21.97 6.60
CA VAL A 126 13.07 21.63 5.37
C VAL A 126 12.17 20.41 5.61
N ALA A 127 12.65 19.38 6.29
CA ALA A 127 11.83 18.22 6.66
C ALA A 127 10.63 18.63 7.53
N PHE A 128 10.85 19.48 8.55
CA PHE A 128 9.79 19.95 9.44
C PHE A 128 8.73 20.78 8.71
N GLN A 129 9.14 21.69 7.81
CA GLN A 129 8.23 22.51 7.01
C GLN A 129 7.46 21.67 5.97
N MET A 130 8.09 20.67 5.35
CA MET A 130 7.38 19.73 4.47
C MET A 130 6.38 18.89 5.25
N GLU A 131 6.70 18.38 6.44
CA GLU A 131 5.74 17.67 7.28
C GLU A 131 4.54 18.54 7.65
N GLU A 132 4.77 19.81 7.98
CA GLU A 132 3.68 20.76 8.26
C GLU A 132 2.80 20.98 7.03
N SER A 133 3.40 21.18 5.86
CA SER A 133 2.68 21.35 4.61
C SER A 133 1.89 20.10 4.21
N MET A 134 2.46 18.90 4.39
CA MET A 134 1.84 17.64 3.99
C MET A 134 0.69 17.21 4.91
N PHE A 135 0.81 17.44 6.22
CA PHE A 135 -0.11 16.86 7.21
C PHE A 135 -1.00 17.88 7.93
N SER A 136 -0.58 19.15 7.99
CA SER A 136 -1.36 20.25 8.56
C SER A 136 -1.92 21.18 7.48
N GLY A 137 -1.46 21.08 6.23
CA GLY A 137 -1.94 21.86 5.10
C GLY A 137 -3.38 21.53 4.69
N GLN A 138 -3.97 22.44 3.91
CA GLN A 138 -5.34 22.28 3.36
C GLN A 138 -5.36 21.59 1.98
N ALA A 139 -4.22 21.56 1.27
CA ALA A 139 -4.11 20.98 -0.06
C ALA A 139 -3.37 19.64 -0.01
N VAL A 140 -3.76 18.70 -0.86
CA VAL A 140 -3.04 17.44 -1.09
C VAL A 140 -1.64 17.79 -1.62
N PRO A 141 -0.56 17.28 -1.00
CA PRO A 141 0.80 17.62 -1.40
C PRO A 141 1.14 17.12 -2.80
N SER A 142 2.07 17.81 -3.47
CA SER A 142 2.64 17.34 -4.74
C SER A 142 3.49 16.08 -4.50
N ILE A 143 3.60 15.21 -5.50
CA ILE A 143 4.42 14.00 -5.37
C ILE A 143 5.89 14.42 -5.19
N ALA A 144 6.30 15.52 -5.81
CA ALA A 144 7.63 16.09 -5.65
C ALA A 144 7.98 16.48 -4.21
N MET A 145 7.03 17.04 -3.46
CA MET A 145 7.23 17.36 -2.04
C MET A 145 7.45 16.09 -1.22
N VAL A 146 6.57 15.10 -1.40
CA VAL A 146 6.66 13.80 -0.71
C VAL A 146 7.97 13.08 -1.06
N GLU A 147 8.34 13.06 -2.33
CA GLU A 147 9.58 12.42 -2.81
C GLU A 147 10.82 13.17 -2.31
N THR A 148 10.81 14.51 -2.27
CA THR A 148 11.91 15.31 -1.70
C THR A 148 12.09 15.02 -0.21
N TYR A 149 10.99 14.94 0.54
CA TYR A 149 11.01 14.51 1.94
C TYR A 149 11.62 13.11 2.10
N CYS A 150 11.23 12.16 1.24
CA CYS A 150 11.77 10.81 1.29
C CYS A 150 13.27 10.77 0.98
N ARG A 151 13.73 11.53 -0.01
CA ARG A 151 15.15 11.64 -0.38
C ARG A 151 16.00 12.21 0.74
N LEU A 152 15.53 13.25 1.43
CA LEU A 152 16.22 13.80 2.60
C LEU A 152 16.44 12.74 3.68
N MET A 153 15.39 11.96 4.00
CA MET A 153 15.47 10.89 4.99
C MET A 153 16.44 9.77 4.59
N LEU A 154 16.60 9.50 3.29
CA LEU A 154 17.55 8.52 2.78
C LEU A 154 19.01 9.01 2.82
N ILE A 155 19.25 10.32 2.64
CA ILE A 155 20.61 10.90 2.62
C ILE A 155 21.18 11.03 4.04
N SER A 156 20.36 11.45 5.00
CA SER A 156 20.80 11.68 6.39
C SER A 156 19.98 10.85 7.39
N PRO A 157 19.97 9.52 7.27
CA PRO A 157 19.06 8.66 8.02
C PRO A 157 19.29 8.74 9.53
N HIS A 158 20.54 8.83 10.02
CA HIS A 158 20.80 8.88 11.46
C HIS A 158 20.35 10.19 12.12
N SER A 159 20.51 11.32 11.42
CA SER A 159 20.19 12.64 11.97
C SER A 159 18.69 12.93 11.92
N LEU A 160 18.06 12.58 10.80
CA LEU A 160 16.67 12.97 10.52
C LEU A 160 15.64 11.92 10.93
N PHE A 161 15.98 10.64 10.97
CA PHE A 161 14.99 9.59 11.17
C PHE A 161 14.26 9.75 12.50
N ARG A 162 12.93 9.70 12.43
CA ARG A 162 12.01 9.57 13.54
C ARG A 162 11.00 8.49 13.17
N SER A 163 10.44 7.79 14.15
CA SER A 163 9.32 6.88 13.88
C SER A 163 8.13 7.72 13.41
N LEU A 164 7.80 7.67 12.12
CA LEU A 164 6.85 8.59 11.48
C LEU A 164 5.48 8.59 12.18
N LEU A 165 4.91 7.41 12.45
CA LEU A 165 3.63 7.29 13.15
C LEU A 165 3.68 7.92 14.54
N THR A 166 4.69 7.57 15.34
CA THR A 166 4.84 8.09 16.71
C THR A 166 5.08 9.60 16.72
N HIS A 167 5.92 10.09 15.80
CA HIS A 167 6.30 11.49 15.65
C HIS A 167 5.12 12.37 15.22
N LEU A 168 4.35 11.95 14.22
CA LEU A 168 3.18 12.70 13.78
C LEU A 168 2.08 12.72 14.85
N THR A 169 1.88 11.58 15.53
CA THR A 169 0.88 11.49 16.62
C THR A 169 1.27 12.34 17.82
N SER A 170 2.55 12.41 18.18
CA SER A 170 3.02 13.25 19.29
C SER A 170 2.96 14.74 18.96
N ARG A 171 3.19 15.12 17.69
CA ARG A 171 3.08 16.51 17.22
C ARG A 171 1.63 16.97 17.16
N ASN A 172 0.74 16.14 16.63
CA ASN A 172 -0.69 16.41 16.60
C ASN A 172 -1.49 15.08 16.61
N PRO A 173 -2.19 14.76 17.72
CA PRO A 173 -2.97 13.52 17.85
C PRO A 173 -4.05 13.34 16.78
N THR A 174 -4.55 14.43 16.20
CA THR A 174 -5.60 14.40 15.16
C THR A 174 -5.04 14.13 13.75
N THR A 175 -3.72 14.06 13.57
CA THR A 175 -3.12 13.89 12.23
C THR A 175 -3.61 12.61 11.55
N LEU A 176 -3.65 11.51 12.30
CA LEU A 176 -4.02 10.19 11.79
C LEU A 176 -5.54 9.92 11.82
N THR A 177 -6.35 10.88 12.29
CA THR A 177 -7.82 10.77 12.20
C THR A 177 -8.33 11.24 10.83
N LYS A 178 -7.54 12.04 10.10
CA LYS A 178 -7.84 12.46 8.72
C LYS A 178 -7.46 11.34 7.74
N PRO A 179 -8.42 10.79 6.97
CA PRO A 179 -8.16 9.66 6.07
C PRO A 179 -7.01 9.90 5.07
N GLY A 180 -7.00 11.05 4.37
CA GLY A 180 -5.95 11.39 3.42
C GLY A 180 -4.54 11.43 4.01
N ASN A 181 -4.38 11.94 5.24
CA ASN A 181 -3.10 11.94 5.95
C ASN A 181 -2.64 10.51 6.25
N THR A 182 -3.55 9.69 6.75
CA THR A 182 -3.25 8.29 7.11
C THR A 182 -2.90 7.46 5.88
N ILE A 183 -3.59 7.67 4.75
CA ILE A 183 -3.25 7.07 3.46
C ILE A 183 -1.82 7.45 3.07
N LEU A 184 -1.49 8.75 3.08
CA LEU A 184 -0.17 9.24 2.70
C LEU A 184 0.94 8.66 3.59
N VAL A 185 0.72 8.60 4.91
CA VAL A 185 1.67 8.00 5.85
C VAL A 185 1.91 6.53 5.52
N PHE A 186 0.86 5.74 5.30
CA PHE A 186 1.04 4.34 4.96
C PHE A 186 1.65 4.14 3.57
N GLU A 187 1.37 4.99 2.59
CA GLU A 187 2.03 4.92 1.28
C GLU A 187 3.54 5.20 1.40
N ILE A 188 3.94 6.24 2.14
CA ILE A 188 5.36 6.52 2.42
C ILE A 188 6.02 5.32 3.12
N LEU A 189 5.38 4.76 4.14
CA LEU A 189 5.92 3.61 4.88
C LEU A 189 6.07 2.37 4.00
N ASN A 190 5.08 2.04 3.19
CA ASN A 190 5.11 0.89 2.28
C ASN A 190 6.18 1.02 1.20
N TYR A 191 6.20 2.18 0.52
CA TYR A 191 6.91 2.29 -0.76
C TYR A 191 8.23 3.07 -0.68
N ARG A 192 8.55 3.69 0.46
CA ARG A 192 9.79 4.46 0.65
C ARG A 192 10.54 4.11 1.93
N PHE A 193 9.86 4.00 3.07
CA PHE A 193 10.53 3.95 4.38
C PHE A 193 10.73 2.55 4.95
N LEU A 194 10.15 1.50 4.35
CA LEU A 194 10.35 0.14 4.86
C LEU A 194 11.83 -0.24 4.95
N SER A 195 12.64 0.11 3.96
CA SER A 195 14.10 -0.10 3.97
C SER A 195 14.80 0.71 5.07
N LEU A 196 14.35 1.94 5.30
CA LEU A 196 14.87 2.81 6.35
C LEU A 196 14.56 2.28 7.76
N TYR A 197 13.35 1.78 8.00
CA TYR A 197 13.00 1.12 9.26
C TYR A 197 13.80 -0.15 9.52
N ARG A 198 14.05 -0.95 8.46
CA ARG A 198 14.96 -2.11 8.54
C ARG A 198 16.38 -1.68 8.90
N TYR A 199 16.88 -0.63 8.25
CA TYR A 199 18.22 -0.09 8.51
C TYR A 199 18.38 0.41 9.95
N GLN A 200 17.38 1.12 10.48
CA GLN A 200 17.38 1.65 11.85
C GLN A 200 17.02 0.61 12.93
N GLY A 201 16.73 -0.64 12.55
CA GLY A 201 16.32 -1.69 13.49
C GLY A 201 14.98 -1.41 14.18
N LYS A 202 14.07 -0.65 13.57
CA LYS A 202 12.77 -0.25 14.14
C LYS A 202 11.57 -1.00 13.57
N SER A 203 11.79 -2.04 12.75
CA SER A 203 10.72 -2.84 12.14
C SER A 203 9.78 -3.47 13.17
N LYS A 204 10.29 -3.93 14.32
CA LYS A 204 9.46 -4.52 15.39
C LYS A 204 8.47 -3.50 15.95
N THR A 205 8.95 -2.30 16.31
CA THR A 205 8.10 -1.21 16.79
C THR A 205 7.06 -0.81 15.76
N LEU A 206 7.47 -0.65 14.49
CA LEU A 206 6.52 -0.33 13.42
C LEU A 206 5.44 -1.41 13.27
N MET A 207 5.81 -2.69 13.35
CA MET A 207 4.83 -3.78 13.27
C MET A 207 3.81 -3.73 14.41
N TYR A 208 4.21 -3.40 15.64
CA TYR A 208 3.27 -3.17 16.75
C TYR A 208 2.31 -2.02 16.49
N ASP A 209 2.84 -0.89 16.02
CA ASP A 209 2.02 0.29 15.74
C ASP A 209 1.00 0.00 14.64
N VAL A 210 1.44 -0.65 13.55
CA VAL A 210 0.60 -0.99 12.40
C VAL A 210 -0.48 -2.00 12.78
N THR A 211 -0.15 -3.02 13.57
CA THR A 211 -1.11 -4.05 13.98
C THR A 211 -2.17 -3.51 14.93
N LYS A 212 -1.82 -2.55 15.79
CA LYS A 212 -2.80 -1.78 16.56
C LYS A 212 -3.72 -0.94 15.68
N MET A 213 -3.22 -0.39 14.57
CA MET A 213 -4.08 0.31 13.60
C MET A 213 -4.98 -0.67 12.83
N ILE A 214 -4.49 -1.85 12.46
CA ILE A 214 -5.30 -2.87 11.79
C ILE A 214 -6.46 -3.32 12.67
N SER A 215 -6.24 -3.52 13.98
CA SER A 215 -7.31 -3.95 14.89
C SER A 215 -8.44 -2.94 15.02
N THR A 216 -8.18 -1.64 14.82
CA THR A 216 -9.22 -0.60 14.80
C THR A 216 -9.89 -0.46 13.43
N LEU A 217 -9.15 -0.73 12.35
CA LEU A 217 -9.64 -0.56 10.97
C LEU A 217 -10.43 -1.77 10.46
N LYS A 218 -10.14 -2.99 10.93
CA LYS A 218 -10.69 -4.24 10.38
C LYS A 218 -12.23 -4.30 10.36
N GLY A 219 -12.88 -3.69 11.36
CA GLY A 219 -14.34 -3.60 11.50
C GLY A 219 -14.92 -2.24 11.08
N LYS A 220 -14.10 -1.27 10.66
CA LYS A 220 -14.55 0.09 10.35
C LYS A 220 -15.00 0.17 8.89
N ARG A 221 -16.28 0.55 8.68
CA ARG A 221 -16.88 0.74 7.35
C ARG A 221 -16.20 1.89 6.60
N GLY A 222 -16.10 1.82 5.28
CA GLY A 222 -15.57 2.88 4.42
C GLY A 222 -14.04 3.01 4.37
N ASP A 223 -13.30 2.60 5.40
CA ASP A 223 -11.83 2.77 5.49
C ASP A 223 -11.02 1.65 4.79
N HIS A 224 -11.55 1.09 3.71
CA HIS A 224 -10.97 -0.08 3.05
C HIS A 224 -9.55 0.15 2.53
N ARG A 225 -9.28 1.30 1.90
CA ARG A 225 -7.96 1.62 1.37
C ARG A 225 -6.90 1.75 2.48
N ILE A 226 -7.26 2.40 3.59
CA ILE A 226 -6.37 2.56 4.75
C ILE A 226 -6.06 1.18 5.33
N PHE A 227 -7.08 0.35 5.53
CA PHE A 227 -6.92 -1.01 6.01
C PHE A 227 -5.97 -1.83 5.12
N ARG A 228 -6.14 -1.78 3.78
CA ARG A 228 -5.27 -2.53 2.86
C ARG A 228 -3.84 -2.04 2.86
N LEU A 229 -3.61 -0.74 2.93
CA LEU A 229 -2.25 -0.20 3.03
C LEU A 229 -1.57 -0.62 4.35
N ALA A 230 -2.32 -0.64 5.46
CA ALA A 230 -1.83 -1.12 6.74
C ALA A 230 -1.54 -2.63 6.71
N GLU A 231 -2.45 -3.43 6.17
CA GLU A 231 -2.29 -4.88 6.00
C GLU A 231 -1.08 -5.20 5.11
N ASN A 232 -0.92 -4.51 3.98
CA ASN A 232 0.24 -4.65 3.10
C ASN A 232 1.57 -4.29 3.77
N LEU A 233 1.58 -3.22 4.57
CA LEU A 233 2.78 -2.86 5.33
C LEU A 233 3.13 -3.96 6.33
N CYS A 234 2.13 -4.50 7.04
CA CYS A 234 2.32 -5.57 7.99
C CYS A 234 2.79 -6.87 7.31
N MET A 235 2.21 -7.24 6.16
CA MET A 235 2.68 -8.37 5.34
C MET A 235 4.16 -8.22 5.00
N ASN A 236 4.56 -7.05 4.50
CA ASN A 236 5.95 -6.76 4.16
C ASN A 236 6.88 -6.82 5.39
N LEU A 237 6.44 -6.35 6.56
CA LEU A 237 7.20 -6.45 7.80
C LEU A 237 7.38 -7.89 8.25
N ILE A 238 6.33 -8.71 8.21
CA ILE A 238 6.37 -10.14 8.54
C ILE A 238 7.34 -10.86 7.59
N LEU A 239 7.20 -10.68 6.29
CA LEU A 239 8.08 -11.28 5.27
C LEU A 239 9.55 -10.85 5.40
N SER A 240 9.82 -9.73 6.10
CA SER A 240 11.18 -9.25 6.36
C SER A 240 11.83 -9.91 7.58
N LEU A 241 11.07 -10.66 8.38
CA LEU A 241 11.57 -11.23 9.63
C LEU A 241 12.67 -12.24 9.34
N ARG A 242 13.78 -12.08 10.06
CA ARG A 242 14.92 -13.01 10.04
C ARG A 242 14.81 -14.07 11.13
N ASP A 243 14.08 -13.76 12.18
CA ASP A 243 13.77 -14.65 13.30
C ASP A 243 12.35 -14.32 13.76
N PHE A 244 11.47 -15.33 13.71
CA PHE A 244 10.07 -15.15 14.04
C PHE A 244 9.81 -15.21 15.56
N PHE A 245 10.64 -15.93 16.32
CA PHE A 245 10.48 -16.08 17.77
C PHE A 245 10.65 -14.74 18.52
N PHE A 246 11.27 -13.75 17.86
CA PHE A 246 11.44 -12.39 18.33
C PHE A 246 10.13 -11.58 18.48
N VAL A 247 9.04 -12.01 17.84
CA VAL A 247 7.75 -11.29 17.80
C VAL A 247 6.83 -11.65 18.96
N LYS A 248 6.97 -12.87 19.53
CA LYS A 248 6.01 -13.41 20.50
C LYS A 248 6.57 -13.74 21.89
N ARG A 249 7.90 -13.81 22.08
CA ARG A 249 8.53 -14.12 23.39
C ARG A 249 8.09 -13.20 24.54
N GLU A 250 7.52 -12.02 24.26
CA GLU A 250 7.12 -11.03 25.27
C GLU A 250 5.63 -11.05 25.66
N GLY A 251 4.75 -11.85 25.03
CA GLY A 251 3.29 -11.84 25.33
C GLY A 251 2.57 -10.51 25.06
N LYS A 252 3.31 -9.47 24.65
CA LYS A 252 2.86 -8.13 24.26
C LYS A 252 2.71 -7.98 22.74
N GLY A 253 2.76 -9.11 22.02
CA GLY A 253 2.47 -9.29 20.60
C GLY A 253 1.06 -8.80 20.23
N PRO A 254 0.81 -8.23 19.04
CA PRO A 254 -0.55 -8.18 18.51
C PRO A 254 -1.09 -9.61 18.43
N THR A 255 -2.07 -9.93 19.26
CA THR A 255 -2.66 -11.27 19.37
C THR A 255 -3.70 -11.55 18.29
N GLU A 256 -4.19 -10.51 17.62
CA GLU A 256 -5.25 -10.59 16.61
C GLU A 256 -4.76 -10.09 15.26
N PHE A 257 -4.21 -11.01 14.48
CA PHE A 257 -3.99 -10.79 13.05
C PHE A 257 -5.26 -11.09 12.28
N THR A 258 -5.37 -10.45 11.11
CA THR A 258 -6.34 -10.81 10.08
C THR A 258 -5.98 -12.18 9.52
N GLU A 259 -6.93 -12.85 8.87
CA GLU A 259 -6.67 -14.12 8.20
C GLU A 259 -5.47 -14.05 7.24
N THR A 260 -5.40 -13.02 6.40
CA THR A 260 -4.29 -12.78 5.46
C THR A 260 -2.95 -12.77 6.19
N LEU A 261 -2.86 -12.00 7.29
CA LEU A 261 -1.63 -11.87 8.06
C LEU A 261 -1.27 -13.17 8.80
N ASN A 262 -2.25 -13.94 9.27
CA ASN A 262 -2.03 -15.27 9.83
C ASN A 262 -1.44 -16.21 8.78
N ARG A 263 -1.98 -16.22 7.55
CA ARG A 263 -1.46 -17.06 6.46
C ARG A 263 -0.03 -16.68 6.07
N ILE A 264 0.24 -15.38 5.87
CA ILE A 264 1.58 -14.87 5.57
C ILE A 264 2.56 -15.21 6.71
N THR A 265 2.10 -15.14 7.96
CA THR A 265 2.90 -15.53 9.14
C THR A 265 3.29 -17.00 9.08
N ILE A 266 2.34 -17.92 8.84
CA ILE A 266 2.61 -19.36 8.73
C ILE A 266 3.57 -19.66 7.57
N VAL A 267 3.37 -19.05 6.41
CA VAL A 267 4.27 -19.22 5.24
C VAL A 267 5.67 -18.72 5.56
N THR A 268 5.78 -17.56 6.20
CA THR A 268 7.07 -16.98 6.61
C THR A 268 7.78 -17.90 7.59
N LEU A 269 7.05 -18.46 8.56
CA LEU A 269 7.59 -19.42 9.52
C LEU A 269 8.08 -20.70 8.83
N ALA A 270 7.32 -21.23 7.86
CA ALA A 270 7.74 -22.37 7.06
C ALA A 270 9.04 -22.09 6.30
N ILE A 271 9.16 -20.92 5.67
CA ILE A 271 10.38 -20.48 4.98
C ILE A 271 11.56 -20.36 5.95
N ILE A 272 11.37 -19.72 7.10
CA ILE A 272 12.43 -19.51 8.10
C ILE A 272 12.92 -20.86 8.64
N ILE A 273 12.02 -21.74 9.10
CA ILE A 273 12.39 -23.04 9.64
C ILE A 273 13.10 -23.89 8.58
N LYS A 274 12.63 -23.86 7.32
CA LYS A 274 13.24 -24.63 6.24
C LYS A 274 14.62 -24.11 5.83
N THR A 275 14.84 -22.80 5.89
CA THR A 275 16.09 -22.18 5.43
C THR A 275 17.13 -22.00 6.54
N ARG A 276 16.70 -21.92 7.81
CA ARG A 276 17.58 -21.60 8.96
C ARG A 276 17.49 -22.60 10.10
N GLY A 277 16.53 -23.52 10.07
CA GLY A 277 16.22 -24.39 11.20
C GLY A 277 15.57 -23.64 12.37
N ILE A 278 15.39 -24.36 13.47
CA ILE A 278 14.99 -23.79 14.76
C ILE A 278 16.24 -23.79 15.63
N GLY A 279 16.76 -22.60 15.94
CA GLY A 279 18.08 -22.45 16.55
C GLY A 279 18.17 -22.86 18.02
N GLU A 280 17.09 -22.71 18.80
CA GLU A 280 17.05 -23.01 20.24
C GLU A 280 15.98 -24.06 20.53
N PHE A 281 16.26 -25.01 21.42
CA PHE A 281 15.28 -26.04 21.83
C PHE A 281 14.05 -25.41 22.50
N GLU A 282 14.21 -24.34 23.27
CA GLU A 282 13.09 -23.61 23.88
C GLU A 282 12.08 -23.08 22.85
N HIS A 283 12.55 -22.73 21.66
CA HIS A 283 11.69 -22.26 20.58
C HIS A 283 10.74 -23.36 20.09
N LEU A 284 11.12 -24.64 20.16
CA LEU A 284 10.23 -25.76 19.84
C LEU A 284 9.07 -25.86 20.83
N LEU A 285 9.33 -25.63 22.12
CA LEU A 285 8.32 -25.66 23.17
C LEU A 285 7.30 -24.51 23.01
N TYR A 286 7.77 -23.35 22.54
CA TYR A 286 6.93 -22.17 22.33
C TYR A 286 6.15 -22.20 21.01
N LEU A 287 6.66 -22.92 19.99
CA LEU A 287 6.09 -22.99 18.65
C LEU A 287 4.62 -23.43 18.67
N GLN A 288 4.28 -24.46 19.46
CA GLN A 288 2.93 -24.98 19.53
C GLN A 288 1.92 -23.93 20.03
N THR A 289 2.18 -23.32 21.19
CA THR A 289 1.32 -22.26 21.75
C THR A 289 1.23 -21.06 20.81
N MET A 290 2.33 -20.72 20.14
CA MET A 290 2.35 -19.63 19.17
C MET A 290 1.45 -19.92 17.96
N LEU A 291 1.51 -21.14 17.40
CA LEU A 291 0.66 -21.59 16.31
C LEU A 291 -0.81 -21.60 16.72
N GLU A 292 -1.13 -22.12 17.89
CA GLU A 292 -2.50 -22.11 18.42
C GLU A 292 -3.07 -20.69 18.50
N GLN A 293 -2.28 -19.73 18.99
CA GLN A 293 -2.68 -18.33 19.05
C GLN A 293 -2.87 -17.70 17.65
N ILE A 294 -1.96 -17.95 16.71
CA ILE A 294 -2.07 -17.44 15.32
C ILE A 294 -3.34 -18.01 14.68
N LEU A 295 -3.59 -19.29 14.89
CA LEU A 295 -4.66 -20.02 14.24
C LEU A 295 -5.99 -19.95 14.99
N ALA A 296 -6.06 -19.30 16.15
CA ALA A 296 -7.26 -19.22 16.99
C ALA A 296 -8.43 -18.56 16.24
N THR A 297 -8.14 -17.53 15.45
CA THR A 297 -9.12 -16.79 14.65
C THR A 297 -9.15 -17.24 13.18
N SER A 298 -8.27 -18.16 12.79
CA SER A 298 -8.10 -18.53 11.38
C SER A 298 -9.14 -19.55 10.91
N GLN A 299 -9.84 -19.27 9.81
CA GLN A 299 -10.86 -20.14 9.25
C GLN A 299 -10.34 -21.05 8.13
N HIS A 300 -9.26 -20.65 7.44
CA HIS A 300 -8.79 -21.40 6.29
C HIS A 300 -7.83 -22.53 6.66
N THR A 301 -7.90 -23.59 5.85
CA THR A 301 -6.96 -24.72 5.87
C THR A 301 -5.89 -24.54 4.79
N TRP A 302 -4.96 -25.50 4.74
CA TRP A 302 -3.94 -25.61 3.71
C TRP A 302 -4.17 -26.92 2.96
N SER A 303 -4.04 -26.90 1.63
CA SER A 303 -4.11 -28.13 0.85
C SER A 303 -2.92 -29.04 1.14
N GLU A 304 -3.09 -30.33 0.88
CA GLU A 304 -2.00 -31.30 0.95
C GLU A 304 -0.85 -30.95 -0.01
N LYS A 305 -1.18 -30.36 -1.17
CA LYS A 305 -0.20 -29.89 -2.17
C LYS A 305 0.69 -28.79 -1.62
N THR A 306 0.16 -27.91 -0.77
CA THR A 306 0.97 -26.87 -0.12
C THR A 306 1.68 -27.41 1.13
N LEU A 307 0.99 -28.18 1.97
CA LEU A 307 1.52 -28.72 3.22
C LEU A 307 2.75 -29.61 3.02
N ARG A 308 2.86 -30.35 1.90
CA ARG A 308 4.04 -31.16 1.59
C ARG A 308 5.34 -30.36 1.49
N TYR A 309 5.27 -29.06 1.25
CA TYR A 309 6.44 -28.19 1.17
C TYR A 309 6.85 -27.59 2.52
N PHE A 310 5.98 -27.67 3.53
CA PHE A 310 6.23 -27.17 4.86
C PHE A 310 7.13 -28.13 5.65
N PRO A 311 7.90 -27.63 6.63
CA PRO A 311 8.59 -28.47 7.61
C PRO A 311 7.60 -29.39 8.34
N SER A 312 8.04 -30.61 8.69
CA SER A 312 7.19 -31.63 9.34
C SER A 312 6.46 -31.08 10.57
N ILE A 313 7.16 -30.36 11.44
CA ILE A 313 6.59 -29.78 12.66
C ILE A 313 5.39 -28.84 12.39
N LEU A 314 5.43 -28.08 11.29
CA LEU A 314 4.31 -27.23 10.90
C LEU A 314 3.22 -28.04 10.21
N ARG A 315 3.60 -28.98 9.34
CA ARG A 315 2.66 -29.86 8.65
C ARG A 315 1.80 -30.61 9.65
N ASP A 316 2.41 -31.22 10.66
CA ASP A 316 1.74 -32.04 11.66
C ASP A 316 0.80 -31.18 12.53
N ALA A 317 1.17 -29.94 12.83
CA ALA A 317 0.32 -28.98 13.55
C ALA A 317 -0.88 -28.47 12.71
N LEU A 318 -0.74 -28.41 11.39
CA LEU A 318 -1.75 -27.86 10.48
C LEU A 318 -2.68 -28.93 9.90
N SER A 319 -2.22 -30.17 9.74
CA SER A 319 -2.97 -31.27 9.09
C SER A 319 -4.23 -31.70 9.83
N GLY A 320 -4.30 -31.46 11.14
CA GLY A 320 -5.45 -31.81 11.97
C GLY A 320 -6.62 -30.82 11.92
N ARG A 321 -6.50 -29.71 11.17
CA ARG A 321 -7.54 -28.67 11.15
C ARG A 321 -8.72 -29.08 10.26
N MET A 322 -9.93 -28.91 10.79
CA MET A 322 -11.16 -29.16 10.05
C MET A 322 -11.31 -28.17 8.89
N ASP A 323 -11.50 -28.71 7.69
CA ASP A 323 -11.87 -27.91 6.51
C ASP A 323 -13.34 -27.48 6.59
N LYS A 324 -13.56 -26.17 6.69
CA LYS A 324 -14.90 -25.58 6.81
C LYS A 324 -15.55 -25.24 5.47
N ARG A 325 -14.87 -25.45 4.33
CA ARG A 325 -15.42 -25.15 2.99
C ARG A 325 -16.72 -25.90 2.74
N GLY A 326 -16.77 -27.19 3.05
CA GLY A 326 -17.99 -28.00 2.91
C GLY A 326 -19.16 -27.46 3.74
N LEU A 327 -18.90 -26.98 4.97
CA LEU A 327 -19.91 -26.35 5.82
C LEU A 327 -20.39 -25.02 5.24
N ALA A 328 -19.49 -24.20 4.69
CA ALA A 328 -19.85 -22.95 4.02
C ALA A 328 -20.72 -23.19 2.78
N ILE A 329 -20.41 -24.21 1.98
CA ILE A 329 -21.24 -24.61 0.83
C ILE A 329 -22.61 -25.13 1.27
N GLN A 330 -22.68 -25.92 2.34
CA GLN A 330 -23.96 -26.38 2.88
C GLN A 330 -24.81 -25.21 3.39
N ALA A 331 -24.19 -24.24 4.08
CA ALA A 331 -24.87 -23.04 4.53
C ALA A 331 -25.32 -22.15 3.36
N TRP A 332 -24.51 -22.07 2.30
CA TRP A 332 -24.91 -21.43 1.04
C TRP A 332 -26.18 -22.07 0.46
N GLN A 333 -26.20 -23.39 0.30
CA GLN A 333 -27.36 -24.11 -0.27
C GLN A 333 -28.65 -23.88 0.53
N GLN A 334 -28.55 -23.69 1.85
CA GLN A 334 -29.71 -23.36 2.70
C GLN A 334 -30.16 -21.90 2.54
N ALA A 335 -29.24 -20.99 2.28
CA ALA A 335 -29.52 -19.56 2.16
C ALA A 335 -29.77 -19.09 0.71
N GLU A 336 -29.40 -19.90 -0.29
CA GLU A 336 -29.32 -19.56 -1.71
C GLU A 336 -30.58 -18.84 -2.21
N THR A 337 -31.75 -19.46 -2.06
CA THR A 337 -33.02 -18.87 -2.52
C THR A 337 -33.27 -17.49 -1.91
N THR A 338 -32.97 -17.31 -0.62
CA THR A 338 -33.17 -16.03 0.06
C THR A 338 -32.15 -14.99 -0.42
N VAL A 339 -30.89 -15.36 -0.53
CA VAL A 339 -29.81 -14.47 -0.99
C VAL A 339 -30.05 -14.04 -2.44
N ILE A 340 -30.44 -14.97 -3.33
CA ILE A 340 -30.73 -14.68 -4.73
C ILE A 340 -31.95 -13.74 -4.86
N ASN A 341 -32.99 -13.94 -4.07
CA ASN A 341 -34.14 -13.02 -4.03
C ASN A 341 -33.73 -11.61 -3.58
N GLN A 342 -32.92 -11.50 -2.52
CA GLN A 342 -32.39 -10.22 -2.05
C GLN A 342 -31.48 -9.56 -3.10
N CYS A 343 -30.61 -10.33 -3.73
CA CYS A 343 -29.72 -9.84 -4.79
C CYS A 343 -30.51 -9.39 -6.02
N THR A 344 -31.58 -10.09 -6.40
CA THR A 344 -32.43 -9.69 -7.53
C THR A 344 -33.10 -8.34 -7.28
N GLN A 345 -33.64 -8.13 -6.07
CA GLN A 345 -34.23 -6.85 -5.67
C GLN A 345 -33.18 -5.72 -5.65
N LEU A 346 -31.98 -6.01 -5.15
CA LEU A 346 -30.90 -5.04 -4.98
C LEU A 346 -30.17 -4.69 -6.29
N LEU A 347 -29.96 -5.69 -7.14
CA LEU A 347 -29.01 -5.66 -8.26
C LEU A 347 -29.70 -5.72 -9.63
N SER A 348 -31.03 -5.82 -9.73
CA SER A 348 -31.66 -5.71 -11.05
C SER A 348 -31.29 -4.37 -11.73
N PRO A 349 -31.21 -4.31 -13.08
CA PRO A 349 -30.83 -3.07 -13.78
C PRO A 349 -31.78 -1.91 -13.50
N SER A 350 -33.05 -2.22 -13.19
CA SER A 350 -34.10 -1.28 -12.80
C SER A 350 -34.25 -1.10 -11.28
N ALA A 351 -33.32 -1.62 -10.47
CA ALA A 351 -33.41 -1.55 -9.01
C ALA A 351 -33.37 -0.10 -8.51
N ASP A 352 -34.28 0.24 -7.59
CA ASP A 352 -34.30 1.53 -6.92
C ASP A 352 -33.03 1.70 -6.05
N PRO A 353 -32.21 2.75 -6.27
CA PRO A 353 -31.10 3.13 -5.40
C PRO A 353 -31.42 3.16 -3.90
N SER A 354 -32.66 3.51 -3.52
CA SER A 354 -33.09 3.61 -2.13
C SER A 354 -33.05 2.27 -1.39
N TYR A 355 -33.21 1.16 -2.11
CA TYR A 355 -33.22 -0.20 -1.55
C TYR A 355 -31.88 -0.59 -0.92
N VAL A 356 -30.77 0.05 -1.32
CA VAL A 356 -29.45 -0.15 -0.70
C VAL A 356 -29.52 0.05 0.81
N VAL A 357 -30.20 1.10 1.27
CA VAL A 357 -30.37 1.40 2.70
C VAL A 357 -31.18 0.30 3.40
N THR A 358 -32.25 -0.17 2.75
CA THR A 358 -33.07 -1.27 3.27
C THR A 358 -32.24 -2.54 3.43
N TYR A 359 -31.45 -2.90 2.42
CA TYR A 359 -30.57 -4.07 2.47
C TYR A 359 -29.54 -3.95 3.61
N ILE A 360 -28.85 -2.81 3.74
CA ILE A 360 -27.84 -2.60 4.79
C ILE A 360 -28.44 -2.70 6.20
N ASN A 361 -29.68 -2.23 6.38
CA ASN A 361 -30.31 -2.19 7.71
C ASN A 361 -30.99 -3.52 8.09
N HIS A 362 -31.56 -4.25 7.13
CA HIS A 362 -32.44 -5.39 7.41
C HIS A 362 -31.90 -6.75 6.96
N SER A 363 -30.84 -6.79 6.16
CA SER A 363 -30.23 -8.08 5.77
C SER A 363 -29.60 -8.76 6.99
N PHE A 364 -29.87 -10.06 7.15
CA PHE A 364 -29.24 -10.88 8.18
C PHE A 364 -27.73 -10.95 7.93
N PRO A 365 -26.87 -10.78 8.96
CA PRO A 365 -25.42 -10.85 8.80
C PRO A 365 -24.92 -12.12 8.10
N GLN A 366 -25.58 -13.26 8.37
CA GLN A 366 -25.26 -14.56 7.74
C GLN A 366 -25.53 -14.59 6.23
N HIS A 367 -26.43 -13.74 5.72
CA HIS A 367 -26.73 -13.66 4.29
C HIS A 367 -25.81 -12.65 3.58
N ARG A 368 -25.32 -11.63 4.30
CA ARG A 368 -24.42 -10.60 3.77
C ARG A 368 -23.10 -11.16 3.26
N GLN A 369 -22.60 -12.24 3.87
CA GLN A 369 -21.35 -12.91 3.44
C GLN A 369 -21.47 -13.55 2.04
N TYR A 370 -22.69 -13.74 1.53
CA TYR A 370 -22.96 -14.33 0.22
C TYR A 370 -23.35 -13.30 -0.84
N LEU A 371 -23.26 -11.99 -0.56
CA LEU A 371 -23.67 -10.95 -1.51
C LEU A 371 -22.89 -11.05 -2.82
N CYS A 372 -21.56 -11.19 -2.75
CA CYS A 372 -20.72 -11.33 -3.94
C CYS A 372 -21.01 -12.63 -4.70
N ALA A 373 -21.30 -13.72 -3.99
CA ALA A 373 -21.69 -15.00 -4.59
C ALA A 373 -23.02 -14.88 -5.35
N GLY A 374 -24.04 -14.29 -4.73
CA GLY A 374 -25.34 -14.05 -5.36
C GLY A 374 -25.25 -13.12 -6.57
N ALA A 375 -24.46 -12.04 -6.46
CA ALA A 375 -24.20 -11.14 -7.57
C ALA A 375 -23.54 -11.88 -8.76
N TRP A 376 -22.53 -12.70 -8.48
CA TRP A 376 -21.85 -13.49 -9.52
C TRP A 376 -22.78 -14.49 -10.20
N ILE A 377 -23.64 -15.18 -9.44
CA ILE A 377 -24.61 -16.12 -9.98
C ILE A 377 -25.57 -15.40 -10.93
N LEU A 378 -26.17 -14.28 -10.49
CA LEU A 378 -27.16 -13.53 -11.28
C LEU A 378 -26.62 -13.01 -12.62
N MET A 379 -25.30 -12.83 -12.77
CA MET A 379 -24.72 -12.48 -14.06
C MET A 379 -24.94 -13.59 -15.10
N HIS A 380 -24.75 -14.87 -14.75
CA HIS A 380 -24.85 -16.01 -15.68
C HIS A 380 -24.06 -15.86 -17.02
N GLY A 381 -23.01 -15.03 -17.04
CA GLY A 381 -22.23 -14.70 -18.24
C GLY A 381 -22.70 -13.44 -18.98
N HIS A 382 -23.69 -12.75 -18.43
CA HIS A 382 -24.33 -11.52 -18.91
C HIS A 382 -24.18 -10.41 -17.84
N PRO A 383 -23.03 -9.71 -17.82
CA PRO A 383 -22.75 -8.68 -16.83
C PRO A 383 -23.77 -7.53 -16.78
N GLU A 384 -24.44 -7.26 -17.90
CA GLU A 384 -25.51 -6.29 -18.06
C GLU A 384 -26.74 -6.59 -17.18
N ASN A 385 -26.87 -7.82 -16.68
CA ASN A 385 -27.99 -8.24 -15.84
C ASN A 385 -27.91 -7.70 -14.41
N ILE A 386 -26.78 -7.11 -13.99
CA ILE A 386 -26.62 -6.61 -12.62
C ILE A 386 -26.24 -5.12 -12.57
N ASN A 387 -26.76 -4.44 -11.55
CA ASN A 387 -26.42 -3.08 -11.20
C ASN A 387 -25.19 -3.06 -10.28
N CYS A 388 -24.01 -3.05 -10.90
CA CYS A 388 -22.72 -2.94 -10.22
C CYS A 388 -22.59 -1.66 -9.36
N THR A 389 -23.35 -0.61 -9.66
CA THR A 389 -23.33 0.63 -8.87
C THR A 389 -23.96 0.40 -7.49
N ASN A 390 -25.11 -0.29 -7.43
CA ASN A 390 -25.74 -0.64 -6.16
C ASN A 390 -24.87 -1.63 -5.37
N LEU A 391 -24.26 -2.62 -6.03
CA LEU A 391 -23.30 -3.52 -5.39
C LEU A 391 -22.15 -2.75 -4.72
N GLY A 392 -21.55 -1.79 -5.44
CA GLY A 392 -20.48 -0.96 -4.90
C GLY A 392 -20.92 -0.09 -3.71
N ARG A 393 -22.15 0.44 -3.72
CA ARG A 393 -22.71 1.19 -2.58
C ARG A 393 -22.87 0.32 -1.34
N VAL A 394 -23.25 -0.94 -1.49
CA VAL A 394 -23.39 -1.88 -0.37
C VAL A 394 -22.02 -2.32 0.16
N LEU A 395 -21.08 -2.67 -0.74
CA LEU A 395 -19.73 -3.10 -0.35
C LEU A 395 -18.95 -2.01 0.41
N ARG A 396 -19.20 -0.72 0.12
CA ARG A 396 -18.67 0.41 0.88
C ARG A 396 -19.10 0.39 2.36
N GLU A 397 -20.31 -0.09 2.63
CA GLU A 397 -20.91 -0.12 3.96
C GLU A 397 -20.56 -1.39 4.73
N PHE A 398 -19.85 -2.31 4.09
CA PHE A 398 -19.26 -3.47 4.76
C PHE A 398 -17.90 -3.09 5.35
N SER A 399 -17.49 -3.77 6.40
CA SER A 399 -16.12 -3.66 6.90
C SER A 399 -15.12 -4.34 5.94
N PRO A 400 -13.83 -3.99 6.00
CA PRO A 400 -12.80 -4.67 5.20
C PRO A 400 -12.75 -6.18 5.41
N GLU A 401 -13.01 -6.67 6.62
CA GLU A 401 -13.11 -8.11 6.90
C GLU A 401 -14.35 -8.74 6.27
N GLU A 402 -15.52 -8.10 6.34
CA GLU A 402 -16.74 -8.59 5.68
C GLU A 402 -16.57 -8.68 4.15
N VAL A 403 -15.87 -7.71 3.53
CA VAL A 403 -15.54 -7.76 2.10
C VAL A 403 -14.60 -8.92 1.79
N THR A 404 -13.59 -9.15 2.63
CA THR A 404 -12.66 -10.28 2.47
C THR A 404 -13.41 -11.61 2.58
N ALA A 405 -14.26 -11.77 3.60
CA ALA A 405 -15.07 -12.97 3.78
C ALA A 405 -16.03 -13.21 2.61
N ASN A 406 -16.65 -12.14 2.09
CA ASN A 406 -17.50 -12.21 0.89
C ASN A 406 -16.74 -12.74 -0.34
N ILE A 407 -15.50 -12.29 -0.54
CA ILE A 407 -14.68 -12.73 -1.69
C ILE A 407 -14.31 -14.21 -1.56
N TYR A 408 -13.84 -14.64 -0.39
CA TYR A 408 -13.52 -16.05 -0.15
C TYR A 408 -14.76 -16.95 -0.32
N THR A 409 -15.89 -16.51 0.20
CA THR A 409 -17.16 -17.23 0.08
C THR A 409 -17.65 -17.29 -1.37
N MET A 410 -17.53 -16.19 -2.12
CA MET A 410 -17.82 -16.16 -3.55
C MET A 410 -16.94 -17.15 -4.33
N VAL A 411 -15.64 -17.22 -4.02
CA VAL A 411 -14.73 -18.19 -4.65
C VAL A 411 -15.16 -19.63 -4.35
N ASP A 412 -15.50 -19.94 -3.10
CA ASP A 412 -15.98 -21.27 -2.72
C ASP A 412 -17.26 -21.65 -3.49
N VAL A 413 -18.25 -20.75 -3.53
CA VAL A 413 -19.51 -20.95 -4.27
C VAL A 413 -19.26 -21.06 -5.78
N LEU A 414 -18.38 -20.25 -6.34
CA LEU A 414 -18.02 -20.27 -7.76
C LEU A 414 -17.42 -21.62 -8.17
N LEU A 415 -16.45 -22.13 -7.41
CA LEU A 415 -15.81 -23.41 -7.71
C LEU A 415 -16.79 -24.57 -7.55
N HIS A 416 -17.64 -24.53 -6.51
CA HIS A 416 -18.71 -25.49 -6.34
C HIS A 416 -19.71 -25.47 -7.50
N HIS A 417 -20.10 -24.28 -7.96
CA HIS A 417 -21.01 -24.12 -9.10
C HIS A 417 -20.42 -24.69 -10.40
N ILE A 418 -19.13 -24.43 -10.68
CA ILE A 418 -18.45 -25.05 -11.82
C ILE A 418 -18.52 -26.58 -11.74
N HIS A 419 -18.27 -27.17 -10.56
CA HIS A 419 -18.36 -28.61 -10.37
C HIS A 419 -19.77 -29.16 -10.65
N LEU A 420 -20.81 -28.49 -10.15
CA LEU A 420 -22.20 -28.89 -10.38
C LEU A 420 -22.59 -28.82 -11.86
N GLU A 421 -22.23 -27.74 -12.56
CA GLU A 421 -22.57 -27.57 -13.97
C GLU A 421 -21.82 -28.55 -14.87
N LEU A 422 -20.58 -28.92 -14.51
CA LEU A 422 -19.86 -30.01 -15.17
C LEU A 422 -20.57 -31.35 -15.03
N GLN A 423 -21.08 -31.66 -13.84
CA GLN A 423 -21.87 -32.88 -13.61
C GLN A 423 -23.18 -32.88 -14.42
N ARG A 424 -23.75 -31.70 -14.69
CA ARG A 424 -24.93 -31.52 -15.55
C ARG A 424 -24.62 -31.60 -17.05
N GLY A 425 -23.35 -31.79 -17.42
CA GLY A 425 -22.91 -31.96 -18.81
C GLY A 425 -22.53 -30.68 -19.53
N HIS A 426 -22.44 -29.54 -18.83
CA HIS A 426 -21.97 -28.30 -19.45
C HIS A 426 -20.46 -28.35 -19.74
N PRO A 427 -20.01 -27.83 -20.90
CA PRO A 427 -18.60 -27.88 -21.27
C PRO A 427 -17.77 -26.95 -20.38
N LEU A 428 -16.63 -27.47 -19.90
CA LEU A 428 -15.72 -26.74 -19.02
C LEU A 428 -15.26 -25.40 -19.61
N GLN A 429 -15.00 -25.36 -20.92
CA GLN A 429 -14.51 -24.15 -21.59
C GLN A 429 -15.50 -22.98 -21.45
N ASP A 430 -16.80 -23.24 -21.62
CA ASP A 430 -17.83 -22.21 -21.50
C ASP A 430 -17.99 -21.75 -20.06
N LEU A 431 -17.95 -22.67 -19.10
CA LEU A 431 -17.99 -22.35 -17.67
C LEU A 431 -16.81 -21.48 -17.25
N MET A 432 -15.60 -21.80 -17.73
CA MET A 432 -14.39 -21.02 -17.45
C MET A 432 -14.46 -19.63 -18.08
N LEU A 433 -14.95 -19.52 -19.33
CA LEU A 433 -15.13 -18.23 -20.00
C LEU A 433 -16.13 -17.34 -19.24
N LYS A 434 -17.27 -17.88 -18.81
CA LYS A 434 -18.26 -17.16 -18.01
C LYS A 434 -17.69 -16.72 -16.66
N ALA A 435 -17.02 -17.63 -15.94
CA ALA A 435 -16.42 -17.32 -14.65
C ALA A 435 -15.38 -16.19 -14.76
N CYS A 436 -14.45 -16.31 -15.70
CA CYS A 436 -13.40 -15.30 -15.91
C CYS A 436 -13.98 -13.98 -16.42
N GLY A 437 -14.98 -14.01 -17.30
CA GLY A 437 -15.66 -12.81 -17.81
C GLY A 437 -16.38 -12.05 -16.70
N ASN A 438 -17.16 -12.73 -15.86
CA ASN A 438 -17.84 -12.12 -14.73
C ASN A 438 -16.86 -11.51 -13.73
N LEU A 439 -15.81 -12.26 -13.35
CA LEU A 439 -14.79 -11.76 -12.43
C LEU A 439 -14.03 -10.57 -13.02
N SER A 440 -13.72 -10.58 -14.31
CA SER A 440 -13.06 -9.46 -15.00
C SER A 440 -13.90 -8.19 -14.94
N VAL A 441 -15.23 -8.29 -14.99
CA VAL A 441 -16.12 -7.13 -14.83
C VAL A 441 -16.04 -6.55 -13.42
N PHE A 442 -16.07 -7.39 -12.39
CA PHE A 442 -15.97 -6.93 -11.00
C PHE A 442 -14.63 -6.27 -10.70
N ILE A 443 -13.54 -6.81 -11.23
CA ILE A 443 -12.19 -6.32 -10.93
C ILE A 443 -11.86 -5.16 -11.87
N TRP A 444 -11.83 -5.38 -13.19
CA TRP A 444 -11.22 -4.44 -14.13
C TRP A 444 -12.18 -3.36 -14.64
N ASN A 445 -13.48 -3.63 -14.73
CA ASN A 445 -14.42 -2.66 -15.30
C ASN A 445 -15.03 -1.76 -14.22
N HIS A 446 -15.46 -2.36 -13.11
CA HIS A 446 -16.11 -1.63 -12.01
C HIS A 446 -15.25 -1.46 -10.76
N GLU A 447 -14.08 -2.11 -10.68
CA GLU A 447 -13.12 -1.96 -9.57
C GLU A 447 -13.72 -2.23 -8.19
N LEU A 448 -14.70 -3.13 -8.15
CA LEU A 448 -15.47 -3.46 -6.95
C LEU A 448 -14.70 -4.38 -6.02
N LEU A 449 -14.00 -5.37 -6.60
CA LEU A 449 -13.29 -6.38 -5.84
C LEU A 449 -11.78 -6.15 -5.94
N PRO A 450 -11.07 -6.12 -4.79
CA PRO A 450 -9.61 -6.03 -4.78
C PRO A 450 -8.99 -7.27 -5.42
N PRO A 451 -8.20 -7.13 -6.51
CA PRO A 451 -7.66 -8.26 -7.26
C PRO A 451 -6.73 -9.13 -6.42
N ASP A 452 -5.91 -8.53 -5.56
CA ASP A 452 -4.97 -9.23 -4.69
C ASP A 452 -5.67 -10.23 -3.76
N ILE A 453 -6.81 -9.85 -3.19
CA ILE A 453 -7.57 -10.72 -2.28
C ILE A 453 -8.30 -11.82 -3.05
N LEU A 454 -8.88 -11.52 -4.21
CA LEU A 454 -9.51 -12.55 -5.03
C LEU A 454 -8.49 -13.57 -5.53
N LEU A 455 -7.33 -13.10 -6.02
CA LEU A 455 -6.26 -13.97 -6.47
C LEU A 455 -5.73 -14.82 -5.31
N LEU A 456 -5.55 -14.24 -4.12
CA LEU A 456 -5.17 -14.99 -2.93
C LEU A 456 -6.22 -16.05 -2.58
N ALA A 457 -7.51 -15.71 -2.59
CA ALA A 457 -8.60 -16.64 -2.31
C ALA A 457 -8.63 -17.82 -3.30
N LEU A 458 -8.35 -17.59 -4.58
CA LEU A 458 -8.23 -18.65 -5.60
C LEU A 458 -6.96 -19.49 -5.42
N ILE A 459 -5.81 -18.86 -5.13
CA ILE A 459 -4.53 -19.58 -4.90
C ILE A 459 -4.61 -20.44 -3.65
N ASP A 460 -5.34 -20.00 -2.62
CA ASP A 460 -5.62 -20.75 -1.40
C ASP A 460 -6.51 -21.99 -1.63
N ARG A 461 -7.02 -22.19 -2.86
CA ARG A 461 -7.80 -23.35 -3.33
C ARG A 461 -7.03 -24.14 -4.39
N ASP A 462 -5.71 -24.25 -4.24
CA ASP A 462 -4.81 -24.96 -5.16
C ASP A 462 -5.07 -26.49 -5.24
N ASP A 463 -5.89 -27.05 -4.35
CA ASP A 463 -6.42 -28.39 -4.44
C ASP A 463 -7.54 -28.55 -5.48
N ASP A 464 -8.27 -27.48 -5.78
CA ASP A 464 -9.28 -27.46 -6.84
C ASP A 464 -8.62 -27.39 -8.24
N PRO A 465 -9.05 -28.22 -9.21
CA PRO A 465 -8.44 -28.27 -10.55
C PRO A 465 -8.66 -27.02 -11.42
N HIS A 466 -9.61 -26.15 -11.05
CA HIS A 466 -10.03 -24.99 -11.81
C HIS A 466 -9.53 -23.67 -11.22
N ALA A 467 -9.33 -23.57 -9.91
CA ALA A 467 -8.95 -22.33 -9.23
C ALA A 467 -7.70 -21.66 -9.82
N LEU A 468 -6.59 -22.40 -9.99
CA LEU A 468 -5.36 -21.85 -10.58
C LEU A 468 -5.50 -21.52 -12.07
N ARG A 469 -6.40 -22.19 -12.80
CA ARG A 469 -6.68 -21.86 -14.21
C ARG A 469 -7.40 -20.51 -14.31
N ILE A 470 -8.31 -20.23 -13.39
CA ILE A 470 -8.97 -18.91 -13.29
C ILE A 470 -7.93 -17.83 -13.01
N VAL A 471 -7.01 -18.07 -12.08
CA VAL A 471 -5.91 -17.13 -11.77
C VAL A 471 -5.10 -16.79 -13.01
N ILE A 472 -4.64 -17.79 -13.77
CA ILE A 472 -3.86 -17.58 -15.00
C ILE A 472 -4.66 -16.75 -16.01
N ASN A 473 -5.92 -17.11 -16.27
CA ASN A 473 -6.77 -16.38 -17.21
C ASN A 473 -7.01 -14.92 -16.81
N LEU A 474 -7.15 -14.64 -15.51
CA LEU A 474 -7.30 -13.27 -15.01
C LEU A 474 -6.00 -12.47 -15.17
N LEU A 475 -4.84 -13.09 -14.97
CA LEU A 475 -3.53 -12.45 -15.15
C LEU A 475 -3.21 -12.19 -16.63
N ASP A 476 -3.68 -13.06 -17.53
CA ASP A 476 -3.51 -12.92 -18.99
C ASP A 476 -4.58 -12.02 -19.64
N SER A 477 -5.52 -11.47 -18.84
CA SER A 477 -6.58 -10.60 -19.32
C SER A 477 -6.04 -9.35 -20.02
N LYS A 478 -6.68 -8.95 -21.12
CA LYS A 478 -6.24 -7.79 -21.92
C LYS A 478 -6.29 -6.50 -21.10
N GLU A 479 -7.27 -6.40 -20.21
CA GLU A 479 -7.51 -5.28 -19.32
C GLU A 479 -6.32 -5.08 -18.37
N LEU A 480 -5.84 -6.14 -17.71
CA LEU A 480 -4.67 -6.06 -16.84
C LEU A 480 -3.39 -5.74 -17.64
N GLN A 481 -3.19 -6.42 -18.78
CA GLN A 481 -2.00 -6.20 -19.61
C GLN A 481 -1.91 -4.74 -20.11
N GLN A 482 -3.04 -4.12 -20.47
CA GLN A 482 -3.11 -2.71 -20.83
C GLN A 482 -2.79 -1.79 -19.64
N ARG A 483 -3.35 -2.07 -18.46
CA ARG A 483 -3.06 -1.31 -17.23
C ARG A 483 -1.58 -1.37 -16.86
N VAL A 484 -0.97 -2.57 -16.89
CA VAL A 484 0.46 -2.78 -16.62
C VAL A 484 1.31 -2.02 -17.65
N LYS A 485 0.99 -2.09 -18.94
CA LYS A 485 1.69 -1.34 -19.98
C LYS A 485 1.65 0.16 -19.73
N LEU A 486 0.48 0.73 -19.44
CA LEU A 486 0.31 2.15 -19.12
C LEU A 486 1.09 2.55 -17.86
N TYR A 487 1.07 1.70 -16.83
CA TYR A 487 1.83 1.93 -15.60
C TYR A 487 3.34 1.96 -15.88
N LEU A 488 3.87 0.96 -16.59
CA LEU A 488 5.29 0.86 -16.93
C LEU A 488 5.80 2.06 -17.75
N LEU A 489 4.98 2.57 -18.67
CA LEU A 489 5.31 3.76 -19.49
C LEU A 489 5.41 5.06 -18.68
N ASN A 490 4.75 5.14 -17.53
CA ASN A 490 4.61 6.40 -16.77
C ASN A 490 5.25 6.39 -15.38
N ARG A 491 5.57 5.23 -14.79
CA ARG A 491 6.07 5.12 -13.41
C ARG A 491 7.50 5.60 -13.17
N GLY A 492 8.29 5.75 -14.24
CA GLY A 492 9.73 6.01 -14.14
C GLY A 492 10.56 4.76 -13.75
N PRO A 493 11.87 4.91 -13.53
CA PRO A 493 12.72 3.79 -13.11
C PRO A 493 12.45 3.37 -11.66
N PRO A 494 12.73 2.11 -11.28
CA PRO A 494 12.64 1.64 -9.89
C PRO A 494 13.49 2.45 -8.90
N GLU A 495 14.63 2.98 -9.35
CA GLU A 495 15.51 3.87 -8.60
C GLU A 495 14.87 5.27 -8.47
N HIS A 496 13.76 5.34 -7.74
CA HIS A 496 12.93 6.55 -7.60
C HIS A 496 13.72 7.78 -7.12
N TRP A 497 14.79 7.56 -6.34
CA TRP A 497 15.67 8.61 -5.82
C TRP A 497 16.50 9.29 -6.93
N LEU A 498 16.71 8.63 -8.07
CA LEU A 498 17.43 9.19 -9.23
C LEU A 498 16.53 9.89 -10.24
N SER A 499 15.21 9.72 -10.16
CA SER A 499 14.27 10.26 -11.15
C SER A 499 14.12 11.78 -10.99
N PRO A 500 14.61 12.62 -11.92
CA PRO A 500 14.64 14.05 -11.68
C PRO A 500 13.32 14.72 -12.10
N GLY A 501 12.59 14.17 -13.07
CA GLY A 501 11.44 14.84 -13.69
C GLY A 501 10.16 14.86 -12.85
N PRO A 502 9.16 15.67 -13.27
CA PRO A 502 7.87 15.74 -12.63
C PRO A 502 7.11 14.42 -12.77
N PHE A 503 6.29 14.11 -11.76
CA PHE A 503 5.52 12.88 -11.72
C PHE A 503 4.20 12.99 -12.49
N LYS A 504 3.86 11.95 -13.25
CA LYS A 504 2.64 11.85 -14.05
C LYS A 504 1.45 11.30 -13.25
N ARG A 505 0.97 12.09 -12.27
CA ARG A 505 -0.07 11.66 -11.31
C ARG A 505 -1.31 11.10 -12.02
N ALA A 506 -1.85 11.81 -13.01
CA ALA A 506 -3.11 11.47 -13.66
C ALA A 506 -3.01 10.16 -14.47
N GLU A 507 -1.93 9.99 -15.22
CA GLU A 507 -1.66 8.79 -16.02
C GLU A 507 -1.44 7.57 -15.13
N LEU A 508 -0.73 7.74 -14.01
CA LEU A 508 -0.51 6.68 -13.03
C LEU A 508 -1.79 6.28 -12.32
N GLN A 509 -2.61 7.25 -11.89
CA GLN A 509 -3.91 6.96 -11.29
C GLN A 509 -4.82 6.20 -12.27
N LYS A 510 -4.86 6.61 -13.55
CA LYS A 510 -5.63 5.91 -14.58
C LYS A 510 -5.16 4.46 -14.78
N ALA A 511 -3.86 4.21 -14.70
CA ALA A 511 -3.31 2.86 -14.85
C ALA A 511 -3.61 1.95 -13.64
N LEU A 512 -3.53 2.51 -12.42
CA LEU A 512 -3.72 1.76 -11.17
C LEU A 512 -5.20 1.52 -10.84
N GLY A 513 -6.09 2.40 -11.29
CA GLY A 513 -7.50 2.35 -10.92
C GLY A 513 -7.79 2.93 -9.54
N ASN A 514 -9.06 2.91 -9.15
CA ASN A 514 -9.59 3.49 -7.92
C ASN A 514 -10.18 2.42 -6.98
N TYR A 515 -9.63 1.20 -6.99
CA TYR A 515 -10.06 0.12 -6.10
C TYR A 515 -10.14 0.57 -4.64
N LEU A 516 -11.24 0.19 -3.98
CA LEU A 516 -11.45 0.42 -2.55
C LEU A 516 -11.38 1.90 -2.10
N SER A 517 -11.33 2.84 -3.06
CA SER A 517 -11.39 4.26 -2.78
C SER A 517 -12.77 4.68 -2.30
N TRP A 518 -13.80 3.86 -2.61
CA TRP A 518 -15.21 3.99 -2.24
C TRP A 518 -15.68 5.42 -1.94
N LYS A 519 -15.27 6.38 -2.78
CA LYS A 519 -15.51 7.82 -2.71
C LYS A 519 -15.47 8.40 -1.28
N GLU A 520 -14.29 8.87 -0.86
CA GLU A 520 -14.18 10.15 -0.16
C GLU A 520 -14.66 11.29 -1.08
#